data_AF-A0A849N6N8-F1
#
_entry.id   AF-A0A849N6N8-F1
#
_cell.length_a   1.000
_cell.length_b   1.000
_cell.length_c   1.000
_cell.angle_alpha   90.00
_cell.angle_beta   90.00
_cell.angle_gamma   90.00
#
_symmetry.space_group_name_H-M   'P 1'
#
loop_
_entity.id
_entity.type
_entity.pdbx_description
1 polymer ?
#
loop_
_entity_poly.entity_id
_entity_poly.type
_entity_poly.pdbx_seq_one_letter_code
_entity_poly.pdbx_strand_id
1 'polypeptide(L)'
;MVPRRALVLLLPLLVMGCAGRGERAAPAPLALRFGAALEAADPSADALVTRVDEFERMVLREDAAIAFAEGGRKAGPARLHPPLAGAAEAAGRVLMPAFTALGDYGHGLAQLADGEPVEPRSGPSGAQLARAAEDGLLAVRQASGTSVPEAVRRAGLEGIMALSDLSDGMAAAGRNASLNATIAEAAPHVTAVAALLRAVIGAETGQGTRGAIQARREGLDAQQTRFLGAVAADRRLGVAERYAIYRGVAAMRDDDPAQGSFGALVEVLASLEAAHAALATRSADAETKVAAFEAAVAQLGAMAEASRRN
;
A
#
# COMPACT_ATOMS: atom_id res chain seq x y z
N MET A 1 -39.57 -42.93 -6.05
CA MET A 1 -38.52 -43.97 -6.07
C MET A 1 -37.97 -44.05 -7.49
N VAL A 2 -36.68 -43.76 -7.67
CA VAL A 2 -35.93 -43.88 -8.93
C VAL A 2 -35.36 -45.31 -8.99
N PRO A 3 -35.26 -45.97 -10.17
CA PRO A 3 -33.94 -46.02 -10.81
C PRO A 3 -33.89 -46.10 -12.36
N ARG A 4 -32.92 -45.36 -12.90
CA ARG A 4 -31.84 -45.78 -13.82
C ARG A 4 -32.11 -46.14 -15.31
N ARG A 5 -31.47 -45.31 -16.15
CA ARG A 5 -30.34 -45.60 -17.10
C ARG A 5 -30.62 -45.85 -18.60
N ALA A 6 -30.03 -44.93 -19.38
CA ALA A 6 -29.09 -45.12 -20.51
C ALA A 6 -29.61 -45.22 -21.97
N LEU A 7 -29.36 -44.15 -22.75
CA LEU A 7 -28.70 -44.12 -24.09
C LEU A 7 -28.68 -42.62 -24.51
N VAL A 8 -27.56 -41.87 -24.56
CA VAL A 8 -26.33 -41.92 -25.39
C VAL A 8 -26.54 -41.47 -26.86
N LEU A 9 -25.89 -40.34 -27.17
CA LEU A 9 -25.30 -39.88 -28.44
C LEU A 9 -26.22 -39.58 -29.65
N LEU A 10 -26.30 -38.29 -30.02
CA LEU A 10 -25.87 -37.73 -31.33
C LEU A 10 -26.52 -36.35 -31.56
N LEU A 11 -25.79 -35.26 -31.34
CA LEU A 11 -25.55 -34.21 -32.35
C LEU A 11 -24.55 -33.16 -31.82
N PRO A 12 -23.25 -33.33 -32.11
CA PRO A 12 -22.29 -32.24 -32.14
C PRO A 12 -22.36 -31.55 -33.53
N LEU A 13 -21.82 -30.32 -33.63
CA LEU A 13 -21.62 -29.51 -34.86
C LEU A 13 -22.59 -28.32 -35.07
N LEU A 14 -22.57 -27.35 -34.14
CA LEU A 14 -22.73 -25.92 -34.46
C LEU A 14 -21.79 -25.05 -33.61
N VAL A 15 -20.56 -25.52 -33.41
CA VAL A 15 -19.45 -24.71 -32.88
C VAL A 15 -18.27 -24.88 -33.84
N MET A 16 -18.37 -24.23 -35.00
CA MET A 16 -17.22 -23.90 -35.83
C MET A 16 -17.66 -22.88 -36.87
N GLY A 17 -17.06 -21.69 -36.84
CA GLY A 17 -17.17 -20.76 -37.97
C GLY A 17 -17.37 -19.28 -37.68
N CYS A 18 -16.74 -18.72 -36.65
CA CYS A 18 -16.22 -17.34 -36.72
C CYS A 18 -14.84 -17.33 -36.07
N ALA A 19 -13.87 -17.97 -36.74
CA ALA A 19 -12.48 -17.60 -36.61
C ALA A 19 -12.32 -16.20 -37.23
N GLY A 20 -12.77 -15.19 -36.49
CA GLY A 20 -12.43 -13.80 -36.72
C GLY A 20 -10.96 -13.66 -36.42
N ARG A 21 -10.15 -13.70 -37.48
CA ARG A 21 -8.86 -13.04 -37.65
C ARG A 21 -8.59 -12.11 -36.47
N GLY A 22 -7.73 -12.54 -35.55
CA GLY A 22 -7.33 -11.76 -34.38
C GLY A 22 -6.60 -10.51 -34.81
N GLU A 23 -7.35 -9.47 -35.15
CA GLU A 23 -6.93 -8.11 -34.88
C GLU A 23 -6.73 -8.05 -33.37
N ARG A 24 -5.48 -8.19 -32.93
CA ARG A 24 -5.10 -7.72 -31.59
C ARG A 24 -5.61 -6.30 -31.53
N ALA A 25 -6.63 -6.07 -30.70
CA ALA A 25 -7.10 -4.72 -30.40
C ALA A 25 -5.87 -3.86 -30.15
N ALA A 26 -5.84 -2.65 -30.74
CA ALA A 26 -4.73 -1.74 -30.52
C ALA A 26 -4.50 -1.61 -29.01
N PRO A 27 -3.24 -1.63 -28.53
CA PRO A 27 -2.97 -1.48 -27.11
C PRO A 27 -3.61 -0.19 -26.62
N ALA A 28 -4.26 -0.27 -25.45
CA ALA A 28 -4.93 0.88 -24.87
C ALA A 28 -3.96 2.07 -24.73
N PRO A 29 -4.45 3.32 -24.84
CA PRO A 29 -3.60 4.51 -24.70
C PRO A 29 -2.80 4.49 -23.39
N LEU A 30 -1.54 4.95 -23.45
CA LEU A 30 -0.65 4.92 -22.28
C LEU A 30 -1.20 5.68 -21.07
N ALA A 31 -1.83 6.83 -21.30
CA ALA A 31 -2.43 7.62 -20.23
C ALA A 31 -3.63 6.90 -19.58
N LEU A 32 -4.41 6.15 -20.37
CA LEU A 32 -5.52 5.34 -19.86
C LEU A 32 -5.00 4.21 -18.96
N ARG A 33 -3.98 3.50 -19.45
CA ARG A 33 -3.30 2.42 -18.70
C ARG A 33 -2.70 2.93 -17.39
N PHE A 34 -1.99 4.04 -17.45
CA PHE A 34 -1.42 4.69 -16.28
C PHE A 34 -2.50 5.11 -15.27
N GLY A 35 -3.59 5.76 -15.74
CA GLY A 35 -4.70 6.17 -14.88
C GLY A 35 -5.37 4.99 -14.18
N ALA A 36 -5.65 3.92 -14.93
CA ALA A 36 -6.23 2.69 -14.38
C ALA A 36 -5.32 2.01 -13.34
N ALA A 37 -4.00 1.96 -13.59
CA ALA A 37 -3.04 1.42 -12.63
C ALA A 37 -2.96 2.28 -11.36
N LEU A 38 -3.10 3.60 -11.47
CA LEU A 38 -3.10 4.51 -10.33
C LEU A 38 -4.34 4.31 -9.45
N GLU A 39 -5.52 4.13 -10.06
CA GLU A 39 -6.76 3.80 -9.36
C GLU A 39 -6.66 2.44 -8.62
N ALA A 40 -6.05 1.44 -9.27
CA ALA A 40 -5.87 0.11 -8.67
C ALA A 40 -4.84 0.06 -7.52
N ALA A 41 -3.97 1.07 -7.40
CA ALA A 41 -2.93 1.11 -6.36
C ALA A 41 -3.50 1.37 -4.96
N ASP A 42 -4.55 2.18 -4.83
CA ASP A 42 -5.12 2.62 -3.55
C ASP A 42 -5.59 1.45 -2.66
N PRO A 43 -6.52 0.56 -3.09
CA PRO A 43 -6.98 -0.54 -2.24
C PRO A 43 -5.86 -1.53 -1.87
N SER A 44 -4.86 -1.67 -2.74
CA SER A 44 -3.71 -2.53 -2.49
C SER A 44 -2.77 -1.93 -1.44
N ALA A 45 -2.56 -0.61 -1.47
CA ALA A 45 -1.77 0.11 -0.49
C ALA A 45 -2.43 0.07 0.91
N ASP A 46 -3.74 0.32 0.98
CA ASP A 46 -4.51 0.26 2.23
C ASP A 46 -4.46 -1.12 2.89
N ALA A 47 -4.66 -2.18 2.10
CA ALA A 47 -4.60 -3.56 2.60
C ALA A 47 -3.22 -3.92 3.19
N LEU A 48 -2.14 -3.46 2.56
CA LEU A 48 -0.79 -3.70 3.07
C LEU A 48 -0.50 -2.92 4.35
N VAL A 49 -0.93 -1.66 4.43
CA VAL A 49 -0.79 -0.86 5.65
C VAL A 49 -1.55 -1.52 6.80
N THR A 50 -2.79 -1.94 6.56
CA THR A 50 -3.63 -2.64 7.54
C THR A 50 -2.94 -3.89 8.06
N ARG A 51 -2.40 -4.73 7.17
CA ARG A 51 -1.65 -5.93 7.57
C ARG A 51 -0.44 -5.61 8.44
N VAL A 52 0.33 -4.59 8.09
CA VAL A 52 1.51 -4.23 8.89
C VAL A 52 1.09 -3.67 10.26
N ASP A 53 0.00 -2.90 10.34
CA ASP A 53 -0.56 -2.45 11.62
C ASP A 53 -1.04 -3.62 12.49
N GLU A 54 -1.75 -4.59 11.91
CA GLU A 54 -2.17 -5.80 12.62
C GLU A 54 -0.98 -6.57 13.22
N PHE A 55 0.09 -6.69 12.46
CA PHE A 55 1.35 -7.27 12.93
C PHE A 55 1.97 -6.44 14.05
N GLU A 56 2.06 -5.12 13.92
CA GLU A 56 2.58 -4.25 14.99
C GLU A 56 1.78 -4.39 16.28
N ARG A 57 0.45 -4.46 16.19
CA ARG A 57 -0.42 -4.69 17.35
C ARG A 57 -0.20 -6.07 17.97
N MET A 58 0.04 -7.09 17.15
CA MET A 58 0.42 -8.41 17.65
C MET A 58 1.76 -8.36 18.40
N VAL A 59 2.78 -7.73 17.82
CA VAL A 59 4.09 -7.55 18.47
C VAL A 59 3.96 -6.84 19.82
N LEU A 60 3.17 -5.77 19.89
CA LEU A 60 2.93 -5.05 21.14
C LEU A 60 2.23 -5.90 22.21
N ARG A 61 1.30 -6.77 21.81
CA ARG A 61 0.67 -7.74 22.72
C ARG A 61 1.66 -8.77 23.24
N GLU A 62 2.54 -9.25 22.38
CA GLU A 62 3.57 -10.23 22.74
C GLU A 62 4.62 -9.65 23.69
N ASP A 63 5.12 -8.45 23.40
CA ASP A 63 6.01 -7.71 24.30
C ASP A 63 5.39 -7.57 25.70
N ALA A 64 4.10 -7.24 25.78
CA ALA A 64 3.39 -7.12 27.05
C ALA A 64 3.26 -8.48 27.77
N ALA A 65 3.02 -9.57 27.03
CA ALA A 65 2.92 -10.91 27.58
C ALA A 65 4.27 -11.41 28.14
N ILE A 66 5.36 -11.20 27.41
CA ILE A 66 6.73 -11.52 27.86
C ILE A 66 7.07 -10.71 29.11
N ALA A 67 6.81 -9.40 29.11
CA ALA A 67 7.05 -8.54 30.26
C ALA A 67 6.26 -8.96 31.51
N PHE A 68 5.02 -9.43 31.33
CA PHE A 68 4.22 -10.00 32.42
C PHE A 68 4.84 -11.30 32.94
N ALA A 69 5.23 -12.22 32.05
CA ALA A 69 5.82 -13.51 32.39
C ALA A 69 7.18 -13.38 33.13
N GLU A 70 7.99 -12.37 32.79
CA GLU A 70 9.27 -12.08 33.46
C GLU A 70 9.14 -11.54 34.90
N GLY A 71 7.91 -11.38 35.41
CA GLY A 71 7.65 -11.21 36.85
C GLY A 71 7.19 -9.82 37.30
N GLY A 72 6.62 -9.01 36.41
CA GLY A 72 5.68 -7.91 36.71
C GLY A 72 6.09 -6.77 37.66
N ARG A 73 7.25 -6.83 38.33
CA ARG A 73 7.72 -5.81 39.29
C ARG A 73 8.91 -4.97 38.79
N LYS A 74 9.62 -5.43 37.76
CA LYS A 74 10.68 -4.66 37.06
C LYS A 74 10.24 -4.08 35.73
N ALA A 75 9.32 -4.77 35.04
CA ALA A 75 8.52 -4.15 34.00
C ALA A 75 7.60 -3.15 34.70
N GLY A 76 7.53 -1.91 34.23
CA GLY A 76 6.58 -0.92 34.73
C GLY A 76 5.13 -1.42 34.64
N PRO A 77 4.13 -0.65 35.09
CA PRO A 77 2.73 -1.06 35.01
C PRO A 77 2.42 -1.55 33.60
N ALA A 78 1.77 -2.72 33.50
CA ALA A 78 1.30 -3.23 32.22
C ALA A 78 0.62 -2.08 31.49
N ARG A 79 1.09 -1.73 30.29
CA ARG A 79 0.40 -0.73 29.47
C ARG A 79 -0.91 -1.39 29.03
N LEU A 80 -1.93 -1.27 29.88
CA LEU A 80 -3.30 -1.75 29.60
C LEU A 80 -3.88 -1.08 28.35
N HIS A 81 -3.26 0.01 27.90
CA HIS A 81 -3.53 0.68 26.66
C HIS A 81 -2.30 0.55 25.74
N PRO A 82 -2.37 -0.26 24.66
CA PRO A 82 -1.38 -0.16 23.60
C PRO A 82 -1.35 1.27 23.06
N PRO A 83 -0.23 1.74 22.45
CA PRO A 83 -0.19 3.04 21.80
C PRO A 83 -1.38 3.20 20.84
N LEU A 84 -1.96 4.41 20.79
CA LEU A 84 -3.18 4.74 20.04
C LEU A 84 -3.10 4.44 18.52
N ALA A 85 -1.89 4.29 17.97
CA ALA A 85 -1.64 3.84 16.60
C ALA A 85 -0.21 3.25 16.45
N GLY A 86 -0.07 2.19 15.64
CA GLY A 86 1.23 1.69 15.17
C GLY A 86 1.93 2.70 14.25
N ALA A 87 3.22 2.47 13.94
CA ALA A 87 3.92 3.33 12.98
C ALA A 87 3.35 3.17 11.56
N ALA A 88 2.84 1.96 11.24
CA ALA A 88 2.14 1.65 10.01
C ALA A 88 0.77 2.32 9.94
N GLU A 89 -0.06 2.23 10.99
CA GLU A 89 -1.36 2.95 11.03
C GLU A 89 -1.15 4.46 10.85
N ALA A 90 -0.16 5.03 11.54
CA ALA A 90 0.17 6.43 11.40
C ALA A 90 0.58 6.79 9.96
N ALA A 91 1.39 5.95 9.30
CA ALA A 91 1.71 6.14 7.88
C ALA A 91 0.47 6.01 6.99
N GLY A 92 -0.44 5.09 7.30
CA GLY A 92 -1.72 4.91 6.62
C GLY A 92 -2.57 6.17 6.59
N ARG A 93 -2.58 6.93 7.69
CA ARG A 93 -3.29 8.22 7.77
C ARG A 93 -2.73 9.29 6.82
N VAL A 94 -1.52 9.12 6.30
CA VAL A 94 -0.94 9.97 5.24
C VAL A 94 -1.12 9.34 3.87
N LEU A 95 -0.88 8.02 3.77
CA LEU A 95 -0.95 7.27 2.52
C LEU A 95 -2.35 7.29 1.93
N MET A 96 -3.40 7.02 2.72
CA MET A 96 -4.78 6.98 2.22
C MET A 96 -5.20 8.28 1.52
N PRO A 97 -5.18 9.47 2.16
CA PRO A 97 -5.60 10.69 1.47
C PRO A 97 -4.72 11.04 0.26
N ALA A 98 -3.45 10.66 0.26
CA ALA A 98 -2.57 10.87 -0.89
C ALA A 98 -2.90 9.94 -2.06
N PHE A 99 -3.14 8.65 -1.80
CA PHE A 99 -3.58 7.69 -2.81
C PHE A 99 -5.00 7.99 -3.31
N THR A 100 -5.90 8.49 -2.46
CA THR A 100 -7.20 9.00 -2.91
C THR A 100 -7.03 10.15 -3.90
N ALA A 101 -6.21 11.16 -3.60
CA ALA A 101 -5.97 12.27 -4.53
C ALA A 101 -5.30 11.83 -5.84
N LEU A 102 -4.35 10.89 -5.77
CA LEU A 102 -3.74 10.27 -6.94
C LEU A 102 -4.77 9.47 -7.76
N GLY A 103 -5.65 8.72 -7.10
CA GLY A 103 -6.72 7.95 -7.71
C GLY A 103 -7.75 8.83 -8.41
N ASP A 104 -8.20 9.92 -7.76
CA ASP A 104 -9.09 10.92 -8.35
C ASP A 104 -8.48 11.49 -9.65
N TYR A 105 -7.20 11.88 -9.60
CA TYR A 105 -6.45 12.31 -10.78
C TYR A 105 -6.36 11.20 -11.85
N GLY A 106 -6.00 9.98 -11.46
CA GLY A 106 -5.85 8.84 -12.37
C GLY A 106 -7.15 8.47 -13.08
N HIS A 107 -8.28 8.52 -12.35
CA HIS A 107 -9.60 8.25 -12.88
C HIS A 107 -10.01 9.28 -13.94
N GLY A 108 -9.89 10.58 -13.62
CA GLY A 108 -10.17 11.64 -14.59
C GLY A 108 -9.23 11.61 -15.80
N LEU A 109 -7.96 11.24 -15.59
CA LEU A 109 -6.99 11.06 -16.67
C LEU A 109 -7.38 9.90 -17.59
N ALA A 110 -7.85 8.79 -17.02
CA ALA A 110 -8.29 7.62 -17.79
C ALA A 110 -9.52 7.95 -18.64
N GLN A 111 -10.54 8.60 -18.07
CA GLN A 111 -11.72 9.08 -18.79
C GLN A 111 -11.32 10.02 -19.95
N LEU A 112 -10.44 10.99 -19.66
CA LEU A 112 -9.96 11.93 -20.67
C LEU A 112 -9.17 11.24 -21.79
N ALA A 113 -8.37 10.22 -21.47
CA ALA A 113 -7.60 9.45 -22.44
C ALA A 113 -8.47 8.51 -23.29
N ASP A 114 -9.61 8.04 -22.75
CA ASP A 114 -10.61 7.24 -23.48
C ASP A 114 -11.52 8.11 -24.36
N GLY A 115 -11.51 9.43 -24.16
CA GLY A 115 -12.41 10.37 -24.83
C GLY A 115 -13.79 10.44 -24.21
N GLU A 116 -13.97 9.85 -23.02
CA GLU A 116 -15.19 9.92 -22.24
C GLU A 116 -15.29 11.26 -21.48
N PRO A 117 -16.50 11.75 -21.20
CA PRO A 117 -16.69 12.90 -20.32
C PRO A 117 -16.09 12.62 -18.94
N VAL A 118 -15.26 13.54 -18.44
CA VAL A 118 -14.73 13.43 -17.09
C VAL A 118 -15.83 13.74 -16.08
N GLU A 119 -16.08 12.80 -15.18
CA GLU A 119 -17.10 12.96 -14.15
C GLU A 119 -16.57 13.84 -13.00
N PRO A 120 -17.42 14.70 -12.40
CA PRO A 120 -17.06 15.39 -11.17
C PRO A 120 -16.78 14.39 -10.06
N ARG A 121 -15.79 14.71 -9.24
CA ARG A 121 -15.34 13.87 -8.14
C ARG A 121 -16.43 13.71 -7.08
N SER A 122 -16.63 12.50 -6.55
CA SER A 122 -17.65 12.20 -5.53
C SER A 122 -17.12 12.16 -4.09
N GLY A 123 -15.81 12.33 -3.87
CA GLY A 123 -15.13 12.16 -2.57
C GLY A 123 -14.90 13.44 -1.74
N PRO A 124 -14.01 13.39 -0.73
CA PRO A 124 -13.61 14.55 0.10
C PRO A 124 -12.71 15.54 -0.65
N SER A 125 -12.90 16.85 -0.53
CA SER A 125 -12.12 17.83 -1.33
C SER A 125 -10.61 17.74 -1.14
N GLY A 126 -9.83 18.25 -2.10
CA GLY A 126 -8.37 18.30 -1.99
C GLY A 126 -7.89 18.95 -0.68
N ALA A 127 -8.58 20.00 -0.23
CA ALA A 127 -8.33 20.62 1.07
C ALA A 127 -8.64 19.71 2.28
N GLN A 128 -9.67 18.87 2.19
CA GLN A 128 -9.98 17.88 3.23
C GLN A 128 -8.93 16.76 3.25
N LEU A 129 -8.51 16.27 2.09
CA LEU A 129 -7.47 15.24 1.95
C LEU A 129 -6.12 15.75 2.47
N ALA A 130 -5.73 16.98 2.11
CA ALA A 130 -4.49 17.58 2.60
C ALA A 130 -4.50 17.75 4.13
N ARG A 131 -5.63 18.18 4.73
CA ARG A 131 -5.75 18.25 6.20
C ARG A 131 -5.64 16.87 6.85
N ALA A 132 -6.32 15.86 6.30
CA ALA A 132 -6.23 14.49 6.81
C ALA A 132 -4.80 13.95 6.74
N ALA A 133 -4.08 14.22 5.63
CA ALA A 133 -2.68 13.87 5.49
C ALA A 133 -1.79 14.59 6.52
N GLU A 134 -2.08 15.86 6.79
CA GLU A 134 -1.35 16.65 7.78
C GLU A 134 -1.54 16.13 9.21
N ASP A 135 -2.78 15.77 9.59
CA ASP A 135 -3.07 15.08 10.85
C ASP A 135 -2.34 13.73 10.92
N GLY A 136 -2.26 13.00 9.80
CA GLY A 136 -1.47 11.79 9.66
C GLY A 136 0.02 12.01 9.91
N LEU A 137 0.61 13.11 9.41
CA LEU A 137 2.02 13.45 9.64
C LEU A 137 2.32 13.71 11.12
N LEU A 138 1.38 14.31 11.85
CA LEU A 138 1.49 14.45 13.31
C LEU A 138 1.49 13.07 14.00
N ALA A 139 0.63 12.15 13.56
CA ALA A 139 0.62 10.78 14.07
C ALA A 139 1.94 10.04 13.75
N VAL A 140 2.49 10.21 12.55
CA VAL A 140 3.78 9.60 12.15
C VAL A 140 4.90 10.08 13.06
N ARG A 141 4.96 11.40 13.33
CA ARG A 141 5.95 11.97 14.25
C ARG A 141 5.81 11.39 15.66
N GLN A 142 4.59 11.22 16.15
CA GLN A 142 4.34 10.64 17.47
C GLN A 142 4.71 9.14 17.55
N ALA A 143 4.41 8.37 16.51
CA ALA A 143 4.59 6.92 16.50
C ALA A 143 6.02 6.46 16.17
N SER A 144 6.70 7.19 15.27
CA SER A 144 8.02 6.84 14.76
C SER A 144 9.16 7.74 15.25
N GLY A 145 8.83 8.91 15.83
CA GLY A 145 9.81 9.95 16.12
C GLY A 145 10.36 10.67 14.88
N THR A 146 9.94 10.28 13.67
CA THR A 146 10.44 10.85 12.41
C THR A 146 9.64 12.08 12.03
N SER A 147 10.32 13.16 11.65
CA SER A 147 9.71 14.35 11.05
C SER A 147 10.04 14.43 9.57
N VAL A 148 9.02 14.62 8.74
CA VAL A 148 9.21 14.95 7.33
C VAL A 148 9.80 16.37 7.22
N PRO A 149 10.81 16.60 6.36
CA PRO A 149 11.35 17.94 6.13
C PRO A 149 10.25 18.93 5.71
N GLU A 150 10.27 20.15 6.28
CA GLU A 150 9.17 21.12 6.10
C GLU A 150 8.89 21.45 4.62
N ALA A 151 9.94 21.55 3.80
CA ALA A 151 9.79 21.78 2.37
C ALA A 151 9.05 20.64 1.65
N VAL A 152 9.35 19.38 2.02
CA VAL A 152 8.70 18.18 1.47
C VAL A 152 7.25 18.08 1.97
N ARG A 153 7.03 18.35 3.26
CA ARG A 153 5.68 18.40 3.85
C ARG A 153 4.80 19.41 3.11
N ARG A 154 5.23 20.66 2.99
CA ARG A 154 4.46 21.72 2.34
C ARG A 154 4.15 21.37 0.88
N ALA A 155 5.18 21.02 0.10
CA ALA A 155 5.00 20.70 -1.32
C ALA A 155 4.08 19.47 -1.52
N GLY A 156 4.23 18.44 -0.67
CA GLY A 156 3.38 17.26 -0.75
C GLY A 156 1.92 17.53 -0.42
N LEU A 157 1.64 18.32 0.63
CA LEU A 157 0.27 18.70 1.01
C LEU A 157 -0.39 19.59 -0.06
N GLU A 158 0.36 20.54 -0.64
CA GLU A 158 -0.08 21.31 -1.80
C GLU A 158 -0.32 20.41 -3.02
N GLY A 159 0.52 19.40 -3.23
CA GLY A 159 0.37 18.41 -4.29
C GLY A 159 -0.89 17.55 -4.15
N ILE A 160 -1.22 17.08 -2.93
CA ILE A 160 -2.47 16.33 -2.66
C ILE A 160 -3.68 17.18 -3.03
N MET A 161 -3.70 18.44 -2.59
CA MET A 161 -4.79 19.35 -2.90
C MET A 161 -4.91 19.58 -4.41
N ALA A 162 -3.81 19.92 -5.08
CA ALA A 162 -3.79 20.22 -6.51
C ALA A 162 -4.18 19.02 -7.38
N LEU A 163 -3.71 17.80 -7.06
CA LEU A 163 -4.09 16.60 -7.82
C LEU A 163 -5.57 16.30 -7.72
N SER A 164 -6.15 16.44 -6.52
CA SER A 164 -7.59 16.26 -6.33
C SER A 164 -8.40 17.33 -7.08
N ASP A 165 -7.98 18.59 -7.01
CA ASP A 165 -8.67 19.72 -7.65
C ASP A 165 -8.54 19.67 -9.19
N LEU A 166 -7.46 19.08 -9.72
CA LEU A 166 -7.27 18.86 -11.15
C LEU A 166 -8.37 17.97 -11.75
N SER A 167 -8.90 17.00 -10.99
CA SER A 167 -10.03 16.18 -11.43
C SER A 167 -11.28 17.01 -11.69
N ASP A 168 -11.59 17.93 -10.77
CA ASP A 168 -12.74 18.83 -10.91
C ASP A 168 -12.51 19.84 -12.06
N GLY A 169 -11.26 20.29 -12.25
CA GLY A 169 -10.85 21.11 -13.39
C GLY A 169 -11.05 20.42 -14.74
N MET A 170 -10.70 19.13 -14.83
CA MET A 170 -10.95 18.31 -16.02
C MET A 170 -12.45 18.18 -16.33
N ALA A 171 -13.26 17.88 -15.31
CA ALA A 171 -14.71 17.78 -15.44
C ALA A 171 -15.33 19.11 -15.91
N ALA A 172 -14.89 20.23 -15.34
CA ALA A 172 -15.37 21.57 -15.70
C ALA A 172 -14.99 21.99 -17.13
N ALA A 173 -13.79 21.61 -17.60
CA ALA A 173 -13.33 21.87 -18.96
C ALA A 173 -14.07 21.01 -20.01
N GLY A 174 -14.59 19.85 -19.61
CA GLY A 174 -15.33 18.93 -20.48
C GLY A 174 -14.55 18.57 -21.73
N ARG A 175 -15.17 18.69 -22.91
CA ARG A 175 -14.53 18.39 -24.20
C ARG A 175 -13.33 19.27 -24.56
N ASN A 176 -13.12 20.38 -23.85
CA ASN A 176 -11.97 21.27 -24.07
C ASN A 176 -10.75 20.89 -23.22
N ALA A 177 -10.88 19.90 -22.33
CA ALA A 177 -9.76 19.40 -21.54
C ALA A 177 -8.68 18.82 -22.48
N SER A 178 -7.43 19.21 -22.24
CA SER A 178 -6.29 18.73 -23.02
C SER A 178 -5.48 17.75 -22.19
N LEU A 179 -5.47 16.48 -22.62
CA LEU A 179 -4.72 15.41 -21.95
C LEU A 179 -3.26 15.80 -21.67
N ASN A 180 -2.58 16.38 -22.66
CA ASN A 180 -1.19 16.78 -22.52
C ASN A 180 -0.99 17.94 -21.54
N ALA A 181 -1.92 18.90 -21.52
CA ALA A 181 -1.84 20.03 -20.60
C ALA A 181 -2.04 19.55 -19.15
N THR A 182 -3.03 18.69 -18.93
CA THR A 182 -3.30 18.09 -17.62
C THR A 182 -2.11 17.28 -17.11
N ILE A 183 -1.50 16.43 -17.94
CA ILE A 183 -0.31 15.65 -17.53
C ILE A 183 0.84 16.60 -17.17
N ALA A 184 1.09 17.64 -17.96
CA ALA A 184 2.15 18.61 -17.68
C ALA A 184 1.90 19.39 -16.38
N GLU A 185 0.66 19.80 -16.13
CA GLU A 185 0.24 20.50 -14.92
C GLU A 185 0.38 19.62 -13.66
N ALA A 186 0.05 18.33 -13.77
CA ALA A 186 0.13 17.38 -12.66
C ALA A 186 1.58 17.02 -12.26
N ALA A 187 2.56 17.16 -13.14
CA ALA A 187 3.93 16.67 -12.94
C ALA A 187 4.63 17.13 -11.64
N PRO A 188 4.65 18.44 -11.30
CA PRO A 188 5.23 18.88 -10.03
C PRO A 188 4.49 18.32 -8.81
N HIS A 189 3.17 18.12 -8.92
CA HIS A 189 2.34 17.64 -7.82
C HIS A 189 2.52 16.15 -7.58
N VAL A 190 2.57 15.32 -8.63
CA VAL A 190 2.87 13.87 -8.52
C VAL A 190 4.24 13.67 -7.86
N THR A 191 5.25 14.42 -8.30
CA THR A 191 6.61 14.36 -7.73
C THR A 191 6.60 14.75 -6.24
N ALA A 192 5.89 15.83 -5.88
CA ALA A 192 5.82 16.29 -4.50
C ALA A 192 5.10 15.29 -3.57
N VAL A 193 4.00 14.69 -4.04
CA VAL A 193 3.27 13.65 -3.29
C VAL A 193 4.12 12.39 -3.13
N ALA A 194 4.78 11.93 -4.20
CA ALA A 194 5.65 10.76 -4.10
C ALA A 194 6.84 11.00 -3.15
N ALA A 195 7.45 12.18 -3.17
CA ALA A 195 8.50 12.56 -2.23
C ALA A 195 8.00 12.59 -0.78
N LEU A 196 6.79 13.11 -0.52
CA LEU A 196 6.15 13.08 0.79
C LEU A 196 5.94 11.65 1.29
N LEU A 197 5.36 10.79 0.45
CA LEU A 197 5.08 9.41 0.81
C LEU A 197 6.37 8.61 1.05
N ARG A 198 7.41 8.81 0.22
CA ARG A 198 8.74 8.23 0.45
C ARG A 198 9.37 8.71 1.76
N ALA A 199 9.19 9.98 2.13
CA ALA A 199 9.69 10.51 3.40
C ALA A 199 8.96 9.93 4.62
N VAL A 200 7.65 9.67 4.50
CA VAL A 200 6.85 9.01 5.55
C VAL A 200 7.25 7.54 5.72
N ILE A 201 7.29 6.80 4.61
CA ILE A 201 7.62 5.37 4.62
C ILE A 201 9.08 5.14 5.05
N GLY A 202 10.00 5.97 4.56
CA GLY A 202 11.44 5.76 4.62
C GLY A 202 11.96 5.17 3.30
N ALA A 203 12.68 5.99 2.52
CA ALA A 203 13.24 5.56 1.23
C ALA A 203 14.25 4.41 1.42
N GLU A 204 15.06 4.48 2.48
CA GLU A 204 16.00 3.43 2.86
C GLU A 204 15.51 2.63 4.07
N THR A 205 16.02 1.40 4.19
CA THR A 205 15.81 0.57 5.38
C THR A 205 16.38 1.30 6.61
N GLY A 206 15.63 1.35 7.71
CA GLY A 206 16.05 2.07 8.92
C GLY A 206 15.58 3.53 9.02
N GLN A 207 14.91 4.07 8.00
CA GLN A 207 14.34 5.43 8.02
C GLN A 207 12.81 5.43 8.12
N GLY A 208 12.22 6.54 8.56
CA GLY A 208 10.76 6.72 8.59
C GLY A 208 10.02 5.63 9.36
N THR A 209 8.84 5.27 8.86
CA THR A 209 8.04 4.17 9.42
C THR A 209 8.76 2.82 9.35
N ARG A 210 9.53 2.54 8.28
CA ARG A 210 10.32 1.31 8.16
C ARG A 210 11.36 1.18 9.27
N GLY A 211 12.04 2.27 9.62
CA GLY A 211 13.01 2.31 10.71
C GLY A 211 12.37 2.08 12.08
N ALA A 212 11.22 2.71 12.34
CA ALA A 212 10.48 2.49 13.58
C ALA A 212 10.03 1.03 13.74
N ILE A 213 9.53 0.42 12.66
CA ILE A 213 9.13 -0.99 12.64
C ILE A 213 10.34 -1.91 12.85
N GLN A 214 11.46 -1.62 12.17
CA GLN A 214 12.70 -2.39 12.35
C GLN A 214 13.20 -2.33 13.80
N ALA A 215 13.28 -1.14 14.39
CA ALA A 215 13.74 -0.98 15.77
C ALA A 215 12.85 -1.74 16.78
N ARG A 216 11.53 -1.76 16.55
CA ARG A 216 10.59 -2.55 17.36
C ARG A 216 10.85 -4.04 17.25
N ARG A 217 11.13 -4.55 16.04
CA ARG A 217 11.47 -5.98 15.83
C ARG A 217 12.74 -6.37 16.52
N GLU A 218 13.79 -5.58 16.37
CA GLU A 218 15.07 -5.83 17.06
C GLU A 218 14.87 -5.87 18.58
N GLY A 219 13.98 -5.01 19.11
CA GLY A 219 13.54 -5.04 20.50
C GLY A 219 12.82 -6.34 20.88
N LEU A 220 11.82 -6.77 20.10
CA LEU A 220 11.07 -8.00 20.32
C LEU A 220 11.99 -9.23 20.24
N ASP A 221 12.86 -9.29 19.23
CA ASP A 221 13.80 -10.40 19.04
C ASP A 221 14.75 -10.54 20.23
N ALA A 222 15.24 -9.43 20.78
CA ALA A 222 16.04 -9.43 21.99
C ALA A 222 15.25 -9.87 23.23
N GLN A 223 13.96 -9.56 23.32
CA GLN A 223 13.08 -10.03 24.39
C GLN A 223 12.79 -11.53 24.26
N GLN A 224 12.38 -11.99 23.07
CA GLN A 224 12.13 -13.40 22.78
C GLN A 224 13.38 -14.26 23.01
N THR A 225 14.56 -13.77 22.63
CA THR A 225 15.82 -14.49 22.89
C THR A 225 16.09 -14.65 24.39
N ARG A 226 15.84 -13.61 25.20
CA ARG A 226 15.97 -13.67 26.66
C ARG A 226 14.93 -14.63 27.27
N PHE A 227 13.69 -14.54 26.82
CA PHE A 227 12.60 -15.43 27.25
C PHE A 227 12.91 -16.90 26.93
N LEU A 228 13.31 -17.22 25.70
CA LEU A 228 13.68 -18.57 25.29
C LEU A 228 14.91 -19.08 26.07
N GLY A 229 15.87 -18.21 26.38
CA GLY A 229 16.99 -18.53 27.27
C GLY A 229 16.55 -18.90 28.68
N ALA A 230 15.59 -18.16 29.25
CA ALA A 230 15.00 -18.46 30.56
C ALA A 230 14.21 -19.79 30.55
N VAL A 231 13.40 -20.02 29.51
CA VAL A 231 12.66 -21.27 29.30
C VAL A 231 13.60 -22.47 29.15
N ALA A 232 14.72 -22.31 28.44
CA ALA A 232 15.73 -23.35 28.29
C ALA A 232 16.43 -23.68 29.62
N ALA A 233 16.64 -22.68 30.48
CA ALA A 233 17.26 -22.85 31.80
C ALA A 233 16.31 -23.41 32.86
N ASP A 234 14.98 -23.31 32.66
CA ASP A 234 14.00 -23.82 33.62
C ASP A 234 13.90 -25.35 33.57
N ARG A 235 14.36 -25.97 34.67
CA ARG A 235 14.37 -27.42 34.86
C ARG A 235 12.99 -27.99 35.19
N ARG A 236 12.01 -27.16 35.54
CA ARG A 236 10.63 -27.58 35.84
C ARG A 236 9.86 -27.89 34.56
N LEU A 237 10.24 -27.30 33.44
CA LEU A 237 9.60 -27.52 32.15
C LEU A 237 10.06 -28.84 31.51
N GLY A 238 9.12 -29.56 30.92
CA GLY A 238 9.38 -30.75 30.12
C GLY A 238 9.96 -30.41 28.74
N VAL A 239 10.54 -31.41 28.06
CA VAL A 239 11.05 -31.25 26.68
C VAL A 239 9.94 -30.86 25.71
N ALA A 240 8.76 -31.47 25.84
CA ALA A 240 7.61 -31.17 24.99
C ALA A 240 7.11 -29.72 25.17
N GLU A 241 7.09 -29.21 26.40
CA GLU A 241 6.69 -27.83 26.71
C GLU A 241 7.68 -26.82 26.13
N ARG A 242 8.98 -27.05 26.31
CA ARG A 242 10.02 -26.20 25.71
C ARG A 242 9.93 -26.18 24.18
N TYR A 243 9.69 -27.33 23.55
CA TYR A 243 9.51 -27.43 22.11
C TYR A 243 8.26 -26.67 21.63
N ALA A 244 7.13 -26.81 22.33
CA ALA A 244 5.89 -26.10 22.00
C ALA A 244 6.07 -24.58 22.08
N ILE A 245 6.72 -24.08 23.15
CA ILE A 245 7.04 -22.66 23.32
C ILE A 245 7.95 -22.16 22.18
N TYR A 246 9.03 -22.90 21.89
CA TYR A 246 9.96 -22.53 20.81
C TYR A 246 9.26 -22.48 19.45
N ARG A 247 8.41 -23.47 19.13
CA ARG A 247 7.64 -23.50 17.88
C ARG A 247 6.64 -22.35 17.79
N GLY A 248 6.00 -21.97 18.90
CA GLY A 248 5.11 -20.81 18.96
C GLY A 248 5.84 -19.51 18.59
N VAL A 249 7.00 -19.26 19.20
CA VAL A 249 7.83 -18.09 18.89
C VAL A 249 8.33 -18.12 17.43
N ALA A 250 8.73 -19.29 16.93
CA ALA A 250 9.18 -19.44 15.54
C ALA A 250 8.05 -19.16 14.53
N ALA A 251 6.85 -19.68 14.76
CA ALA A 251 5.69 -19.44 13.88
C ALA A 251 5.35 -17.94 13.78
N MET A 252 5.43 -17.20 14.88
CA MET A 252 5.20 -15.75 14.87
C MET A 252 6.22 -14.97 14.03
N ARG A 253 7.46 -15.48 13.90
CA ARG A 253 8.50 -14.85 13.06
C ARG A 253 8.28 -15.14 11.58
N ASP A 254 7.78 -16.33 11.25
CA ASP A 254 7.52 -16.73 9.87
C ASP A 254 6.38 -15.89 9.23
N ASP A 255 5.46 -15.36 10.05
CA ASP A 255 4.32 -14.55 9.61
C ASP A 255 4.59 -13.04 9.47
N ASP A 256 5.85 -12.61 9.55
CA ASP A 256 6.24 -11.21 9.50
C ASP A 256 6.01 -10.56 8.11
N PRO A 257 5.11 -9.55 7.99
CA PRO A 257 4.79 -8.92 6.71
C PRO A 257 5.69 -7.73 6.32
N ALA A 258 6.45 -7.11 7.24
CA ALA A 258 6.90 -5.74 6.99
C ALA A 258 8.24 -5.58 6.26
N GLN A 259 9.00 -6.65 6.01
CA GLN A 259 10.22 -6.52 5.20
C GLN A 259 9.90 -6.26 3.71
N GLY A 260 8.80 -6.82 3.19
CA GLY A 260 8.42 -6.66 1.78
C GLY A 260 7.43 -5.51 1.52
N SER A 261 6.41 -5.35 2.37
CA SER A 261 5.23 -4.52 2.05
C SER A 261 5.54 -3.03 1.83
N PHE A 262 6.30 -2.41 2.73
CA PHE A 262 6.70 -1.01 2.57
C PHE A 262 7.78 -0.82 1.49
N GLY A 263 8.59 -1.85 1.20
CA GLY A 263 9.51 -1.84 0.07
C GLY A 263 8.76 -1.77 -1.27
N ALA A 264 7.74 -2.62 -1.43
CA ALA A 264 6.88 -2.62 -2.60
C ALA A 264 6.16 -1.28 -2.80
N LEU A 265 5.69 -0.63 -1.72
CA LEU A 265 5.13 0.72 -1.81
C LEU A 265 6.14 1.76 -2.32
N VAL A 266 7.40 1.71 -1.87
CA VAL A 266 8.46 2.60 -2.38
C VAL A 266 8.74 2.35 -3.86
N GLU A 267 8.73 1.09 -4.30
CA GLU A 267 8.89 0.72 -5.72
C GLU A 267 7.72 1.23 -6.59
N VAL A 268 6.48 1.15 -6.09
CA VAL A 268 5.30 1.74 -6.74
C VAL A 268 5.44 3.25 -6.88
N LEU A 269 5.90 3.95 -5.84
CA LEU A 269 6.10 5.41 -5.90
C LEU A 269 7.22 5.80 -6.88
N ALA A 270 8.32 5.06 -6.90
CA ALA A 270 9.41 5.32 -7.84
C ALA A 270 9.01 5.08 -9.30
N SER A 271 8.24 4.01 -9.55
CA SER A 271 7.72 3.69 -10.89
C SER A 271 6.61 4.66 -11.32
N LEU A 272 5.77 5.12 -10.40
CA LEU A 272 4.78 6.19 -10.61
C LEU A 272 5.44 7.47 -11.12
N GLU A 273 6.46 7.97 -10.41
CA GLU A 273 7.19 9.18 -10.80
C GLU A 273 7.84 9.03 -12.19
N ALA A 274 8.46 7.87 -12.44
CA ALA A 274 9.12 7.61 -13.71
C ALA A 274 8.12 7.50 -14.88
N ALA A 275 6.99 6.82 -14.69
CA ALA A 275 5.94 6.69 -15.70
C ALA A 275 5.29 8.04 -16.01
N HIS A 276 4.95 8.81 -14.97
CA HIS A 276 4.34 10.12 -15.14
C HIS A 276 5.28 11.10 -15.86
N ALA A 277 6.55 11.16 -15.46
CA ALA A 277 7.54 12.02 -16.12
C ALA A 277 7.75 11.66 -17.60
N ALA A 278 7.74 10.36 -17.93
CA ALA A 278 7.85 9.89 -19.31
C ALA A 278 6.60 10.27 -20.14
N LEU A 279 5.40 10.22 -19.55
CA LEU A 279 4.17 10.70 -20.18
C LEU A 279 4.21 12.22 -20.40
N ALA A 280 4.60 13.00 -19.38
CA ALA A 280 4.65 14.46 -19.44
C ALA A 280 5.60 14.99 -20.52
N THR A 281 6.72 14.30 -20.74
CA THR A 281 7.73 14.66 -21.74
C THR A 281 7.51 13.97 -23.10
N ARG A 282 6.52 13.08 -23.21
CA ARG A 282 6.28 12.20 -24.36
C ARG A 282 7.54 11.44 -24.78
N SER A 283 8.25 10.94 -23.77
CA SER A 283 9.51 10.22 -23.97
C SER A 283 9.31 8.94 -24.78
N ALA A 284 10.33 8.55 -25.55
CA ALA A 284 10.34 7.31 -26.30
C ALA A 284 10.28 6.05 -25.41
N ASP A 285 10.62 6.17 -24.13
CA ASP A 285 10.56 5.09 -23.14
C ASP A 285 9.24 5.04 -22.33
N ALA A 286 8.26 5.91 -22.61
CA ALA A 286 7.01 6.01 -21.86
C ALA A 286 6.26 4.68 -21.73
N GLU A 287 6.20 3.90 -22.82
CA GLU A 287 5.62 2.55 -22.82
C GLU A 287 6.26 1.63 -21.77
N THR A 288 7.59 1.64 -21.70
CA THR A 288 8.35 0.81 -20.76
C THR A 288 8.13 1.27 -19.32
N LYS A 289 8.06 2.58 -19.08
CA LYS A 289 7.85 3.13 -17.74
C LYS A 289 6.43 2.88 -17.22
N VAL A 290 5.42 3.05 -18.08
CA VAL A 290 4.02 2.73 -17.73
C VAL A 290 3.88 1.23 -17.44
N ALA A 291 4.47 0.35 -18.26
CA ALA A 291 4.45 -1.09 -18.01
C ALA A 291 5.15 -1.48 -16.69
N ALA A 292 6.24 -0.80 -16.34
CA ALA A 292 6.92 -1.03 -15.06
C ALA A 292 6.05 -0.60 -13.86
N PHE A 293 5.31 0.52 -13.99
CA PHE A 293 4.36 0.97 -12.98
C PHE A 293 3.20 -0.01 -12.81
N GLU A 294 2.59 -0.47 -13.91
CA GLU A 294 1.54 -1.51 -13.88
C GLU A 294 2.02 -2.79 -13.19
N ALA A 295 3.25 -3.23 -13.49
CA ALA A 295 3.83 -4.41 -12.86
C ALA A 295 4.03 -4.23 -11.35
N ALA A 296 4.49 -3.05 -10.92
CA ALA A 296 4.65 -2.74 -9.50
C ALA A 296 3.30 -2.73 -8.76
N VAL A 297 2.25 -2.15 -9.36
CA VAL A 297 0.89 -2.17 -8.80
C VAL A 297 0.33 -3.59 -8.75
N ALA A 298 0.53 -4.40 -9.80
CA ALA A 298 0.10 -5.79 -9.82
C ALA A 298 0.78 -6.64 -8.73
N GLN A 299 2.08 -6.42 -8.50
CA GLN A 299 2.81 -7.03 -7.41
C GLN A 299 2.27 -6.61 -6.04
N LEU A 300 1.96 -5.32 -5.87
CA LEU A 300 1.33 -4.80 -4.66
C LEU A 300 -0.01 -5.50 -4.37
N GLY A 301 -0.86 -5.63 -5.39
CA GLY A 301 -2.14 -6.33 -5.31
C GLY A 301 -2.00 -7.82 -4.98
N ALA A 302 -1.03 -8.51 -5.58
CA ALA A 302 -0.75 -9.91 -5.27
C ALA A 302 -0.32 -10.11 -3.80
N MET A 303 0.49 -9.19 -3.26
CA MET A 303 0.88 -9.21 -1.84
C MET A 303 -0.33 -8.95 -0.93
N ALA A 304 -1.20 -8.00 -1.29
CA ALA A 304 -2.45 -7.72 -0.57
C ALA A 304 -3.45 -8.90 -0.62
N GLU A 305 -3.48 -9.68 -1.69
CA GLU A 305 -4.30 -10.89 -1.77
C GLU A 305 -3.75 -12.05 -0.96
N ALA A 306 -2.44 -12.31 -1.04
CA ALA A 306 -1.79 -13.33 -0.23
C ALA A 306 -2.01 -13.07 1.26
N SER A 307 -2.06 -11.79 1.64
CA SER A 307 -2.39 -11.33 2.98
C SER A 307 -3.78 -11.72 3.47
N ARG A 308 -4.78 -11.75 2.59
CA ARG A 308 -6.17 -12.04 2.97
C ARG A 308 -6.47 -13.54 3.12
N ARG A 309 -5.61 -14.41 2.60
CA ARG A 309 -5.81 -15.87 2.57
C ARG A 309 -5.16 -16.58 3.76
N ASN A 310 -4.26 -15.91 4.47
CA ASN A 310 -3.58 -16.40 5.67
C ASN A 310 -4.25 -15.83 6.92
#